data_AF-A0A183P9F7-F1
#
_entry.id   AF-A0A183P9F7-F1
#
_cell.length_a   1.000
_cell.length_b   1.000
_cell.length_c   1.000
_cell.angle_alpha   90.00
_cell.angle_beta   90.00
_cell.angle_gamma   90.00
#
_symmetry.space_group_name_H-M   'P 1'
#
loop_
_entity.id
_entity.type
_entity.pdbx_description
1 polymer ?
#
loop_
_entity_poly.entity_id
_entity_poly.type
_entity_poly.pdbx_seq_one_letter_code
_entity_poly.pdbx_strand_id
1 'polypeptide(L)'
;MALKRELIQFYKTDLKSQKILNAIKAEKHLRKHPDELYFPTLNYNPQFGAPGACINNNNSSPFIARYVIWGMEKCVSQYTRRSVCIIGKAHLPFIPSRMEFFVNKFQEDFQPIAYDCIEYYIMNKVIKEMQTKQLDPNFNVTFYSRLHCSSNHV
;
A
#
# COMPACT_ATOMS: atom_id res chain seq x y z
N MET A 1 3.17 -1.94 1.62
CA MET A 1 3.26 -3.28 1.00
C MET A 1 2.53 -4.26 1.92
N ALA A 2 1.85 -5.25 1.35
CA ALA A 2 1.27 -6.37 2.10
C ALA A 2 1.82 -7.65 1.47
N LEU A 3 2.42 -8.53 2.28
CA LEU A 3 3.13 -9.71 1.80
C LEU A 3 2.52 -10.97 2.39
N LYS A 4 2.39 -11.99 1.53
CA LYS A 4 2.05 -13.35 1.94
C LYS A 4 3.19 -13.96 2.76
N ARG A 5 2.86 -14.85 3.70
CA ARG A 5 3.86 -15.54 4.54
C ARG A 5 4.82 -16.37 3.71
N GLU A 6 4.33 -16.98 2.64
CA GLU A 6 5.08 -17.81 1.70
C GLU A 6 6.17 -16.99 0.99
N LEU A 7 5.87 -15.73 0.65
CA LEU A 7 6.85 -14.82 0.07
C LEU A 7 7.96 -14.46 1.06
N ILE A 8 7.62 -14.32 2.35
CA ILE A 8 8.64 -14.11 3.40
C ILE A 8 9.54 -15.34 3.52
N GLN A 9 8.99 -16.54 3.40
CA GLN A 9 9.79 -17.76 3.41
C GLN A 9 10.69 -17.85 2.17
N PHE A 10 10.12 -17.61 0.98
CA PHE A 10 10.85 -17.57 -0.29
C PHE A 10 12.00 -16.57 -0.26
N TYR A 11 11.76 -15.36 0.24
CA TYR A 11 12.78 -14.34 0.48
C TYR A 11 13.96 -14.89 1.29
N LYS A 12 13.69 -15.64 2.36
CA LYS A 12 14.74 -16.15 3.26
C LYS A 12 15.51 -17.33 2.69
N THR A 13 14.87 -18.20 1.92
CA THR A 13 15.46 -19.51 1.57
C THR A 13 15.77 -19.71 0.09
N ASP A 14 15.12 -18.98 -0.83
CA ASP A 14 15.31 -19.21 -2.26
C ASP A 14 16.64 -18.62 -2.78
N LEU A 15 17.36 -19.41 -3.57
CA LEU A 15 18.67 -19.04 -4.09
C LEU A 15 18.60 -17.89 -5.11
N LYS A 16 17.56 -17.82 -5.96
CA LYS A 16 17.40 -16.73 -6.94
C LYS A 16 17.10 -15.43 -6.20
N SER A 17 16.19 -15.48 -5.22
CA SER A 17 15.83 -14.38 -4.34
C SER A 17 17.04 -13.77 -3.63
N GLN A 18 17.91 -14.63 -3.08
CA GLN A 18 19.15 -14.21 -2.42
C GLN A 18 20.18 -13.62 -3.40
N LYS A 19 20.31 -14.18 -4.61
CA LYS A 19 21.18 -13.61 -5.66
C LYS A 19 20.74 -12.19 -6.05
N ILE A 20 19.45 -11.96 -6.24
CA ILE A 20 18.90 -10.61 -6.54
C ILE A 20 19.21 -9.65 -5.40
N LEU A 21 18.98 -10.07 -4.14
CA LEU A 21 19.26 -9.24 -2.98
C LEU A 21 20.75 -8.86 -2.90
N ASN A 22 21.64 -9.81 -3.17
CA ASN A 22 23.08 -9.58 -3.16
C ASN A 22 23.52 -8.64 -4.28
N ALA A 23 22.93 -8.73 -5.48
CA ALA A 23 23.18 -7.79 -6.57
C ALA A 23 22.79 -6.36 -6.17
N ILE A 24 21.61 -6.16 -5.59
CA ILE A 24 21.17 -4.82 -5.11
C ILE A 24 22.11 -4.30 -4.00
N LYS A 25 22.58 -5.17 -3.10
CA LYS A 25 23.54 -4.79 -2.06
C LYS A 25 24.90 -4.38 -2.64
N ALA A 26 25.39 -5.05 -3.68
CA ALA A 26 26.65 -4.69 -4.33
C ALA A 26 26.60 -3.29 -4.96
N GLU A 27 25.42 -2.88 -5.43
CA GLU A 27 25.14 -1.57 -6.00
C GLU A 27 24.85 -0.47 -4.97
N LYS A 28 25.06 -0.72 -3.66
CA LYS A 28 24.79 0.27 -2.59
C LYS A 28 25.47 1.63 -2.84
N HIS A 29 26.61 1.64 -3.54
CA HIS A 29 27.34 2.85 -3.92
C HIS A 29 26.57 3.76 -4.90
N LEU A 30 25.59 3.23 -5.63
CA LEU A 30 24.78 3.97 -6.61
C LEU A 30 23.62 4.77 -6.00
N ARG A 31 23.49 4.83 -4.67
CA ARG A 31 22.42 5.57 -3.95
C ARG A 31 20.99 5.21 -4.40
N LYS A 32 20.78 3.96 -4.84
CA LYS A 32 19.45 3.41 -5.12
C LYS A 32 18.64 3.28 -3.83
N HIS A 33 17.33 3.08 -3.94
CA HIS A 33 16.42 2.80 -2.83
C HIS A 33 16.04 1.30 -2.83
N PRO A 34 16.77 0.43 -2.12
CA PRO A 34 16.56 -1.03 -2.20
C PRO A 34 15.14 -1.47 -1.79
N ASP A 35 14.53 -0.75 -0.87
CA ASP A 35 13.17 -0.96 -0.39
C ASP A 35 12.10 -0.68 -1.46
N GLU A 36 12.38 0.22 -2.40
CA GLU A 36 11.53 0.51 -3.56
C GLU A 36 11.84 -0.37 -4.77
N LEU A 37 12.88 -1.20 -4.71
CA LEU A 37 13.32 -2.05 -5.82
C LEU A 37 13.07 -3.54 -5.57
N TYR A 38 13.55 -4.06 -4.44
CA TYR A 38 13.69 -5.50 -4.24
C TYR A 38 12.36 -6.27 -4.31
N PHE A 39 11.40 -5.91 -3.48
CA PHE A 39 10.12 -6.61 -3.45
C PHE A 39 9.29 -6.40 -4.73
N PRO A 40 9.22 -5.18 -5.33
CA PRO A 40 8.64 -5.01 -6.66
C PRO A 40 9.33 -5.87 -7.73
N THR A 41 10.66 -6.00 -7.70
CA THR A 41 11.39 -6.89 -8.61
C THR A 41 10.90 -8.32 -8.47
N LEU A 42 10.76 -8.86 -7.25
CA LEU A 42 10.21 -10.20 -7.06
C LEU A 42 8.74 -10.31 -7.49
N ASN A 43 7.93 -9.31 -7.20
CA ASN A 43 6.48 -9.35 -7.39
C ASN A 43 6.05 -9.19 -8.86
N TYR A 44 6.84 -8.50 -9.69
CA TYR A 44 6.52 -8.22 -11.09
C TYR A 44 7.34 -9.02 -12.10
N ASN A 45 8.15 -9.98 -11.62
CA ASN A 45 8.94 -10.88 -12.46
C ASN A 45 8.60 -12.34 -12.10
N PRO A 46 7.49 -12.88 -12.61
CA PRO A 46 7.01 -14.22 -12.25
C PRO A 46 8.01 -15.34 -12.59
N GLN A 47 8.97 -15.10 -13.50
CA GLN A 47 10.05 -16.05 -13.82
C GLN A 47 10.96 -16.39 -12.62
N PHE A 48 10.95 -15.56 -11.56
CA PHE A 48 11.66 -15.87 -10.33
C PHE A 48 10.93 -16.88 -9.45
N GLY A 49 9.64 -17.13 -9.68
CA GLY A 49 8.84 -18.10 -8.91
C GLY A 49 8.50 -17.64 -7.50
N ALA A 50 8.53 -16.32 -7.25
CA ALA A 50 8.20 -15.75 -5.95
C ALA A 50 6.68 -15.91 -5.68
N PRO A 51 6.27 -16.48 -4.53
CA PRO A 51 4.84 -16.65 -4.21
C PRO A 51 4.09 -15.32 -4.22
N GLY A 52 2.96 -15.27 -4.92
CA GLY A 52 2.16 -14.06 -5.11
C GLY A 52 2.65 -13.12 -6.21
N ALA A 53 3.73 -13.46 -6.94
CA ALA A 53 4.19 -12.66 -8.08
C ALA A 53 3.15 -12.66 -9.20
N CYS A 54 2.87 -11.48 -9.78
CA CYS A 54 1.82 -11.29 -10.75
C CYS A 54 2.18 -11.91 -12.12
N ILE A 55 1.27 -12.73 -12.66
CA ILE A 55 1.38 -13.31 -13.99
C ILE A 55 0.74 -12.36 -15.00
N ASN A 56 1.40 -12.13 -16.14
CA ASN A 56 0.96 -11.22 -17.20
C ASN A 56 0.71 -9.78 -16.70
N ASN A 57 1.79 -9.08 -16.35
CA ASN A 57 1.78 -7.71 -15.83
C ASN A 57 1.40 -6.62 -16.87
N ASN A 58 0.71 -6.97 -17.96
CA ASN A 58 0.25 -6.00 -18.95
C ASN A 58 -0.84 -5.08 -18.38
N ASN A 59 -1.52 -5.52 -17.32
CA ASN A 59 -2.48 -4.74 -16.55
C ASN A 59 -1.84 -4.35 -15.21
N SER A 60 -1.50 -3.07 -15.05
CA SER A 60 -1.06 -2.49 -13.79
C SER A 60 -2.22 -2.57 -12.77
N SER A 61 -2.32 -3.69 -12.04
CA SER A 61 -3.26 -3.83 -10.93
C SER A 61 -3.00 -2.70 -9.93
N PRO A 62 -4.05 -2.01 -9.45
CA PRO A 62 -3.85 -0.84 -8.59
C PRO A 62 -3.15 -1.22 -7.28
N PHE A 63 -2.25 -0.36 -6.82
CA PHE A 63 -1.56 -0.56 -5.56
C PHE A 63 -2.44 -0.12 -4.38
N ILE A 64 -3.05 -1.09 -3.69
CA ILE A 64 -4.03 -0.83 -2.63
C ILE A 64 -3.43 -0.69 -1.23
N ALA A 65 -2.13 -0.95 -1.05
CA ALA A 65 -1.56 -1.01 0.29
C ALA A 65 -1.41 0.36 0.94
N ARG A 66 -1.31 1.45 0.16
CA ARG A 66 -1.13 2.80 0.70
C ARG A 66 -1.55 3.87 -0.29
N TYR A 67 -2.36 4.82 0.16
CA TYR A 67 -2.64 6.07 -0.52
C TYR A 67 -1.61 7.14 -0.13
N VAL A 68 -0.96 7.75 -1.12
CA VAL A 68 0.01 8.83 -0.93
C VAL A 68 -0.26 9.93 -1.94
N ILE A 69 -0.33 11.18 -1.47
CA ILE A 69 -0.42 12.35 -2.35
C ILE A 69 0.98 12.97 -2.46
N TRP A 70 1.46 13.10 -3.69
CA TRP A 70 2.76 13.66 -4.02
C TRP A 70 2.63 15.06 -4.61
N GLY A 71 3.50 15.97 -4.16
CA GLY A 71 3.57 17.35 -4.61
C GLY A 71 2.59 18.29 -3.89
N MET A 72 2.90 19.59 -3.93
CA MET A 72 2.08 20.62 -3.30
C MET A 72 0.79 20.90 -4.07
N GLU A 73 0.82 20.86 -5.40
CA GLU A 73 -0.32 21.18 -6.27
C GLU A 73 -1.54 20.29 -6.02
N LYS A 74 -1.31 19.01 -5.69
CA LYS A 74 -2.37 18.02 -5.43
C LYS A 74 -2.78 17.97 -3.94
N CYS A 75 -2.11 18.73 -3.09
CA CYS A 75 -2.26 18.65 -1.65
C CYS A 75 -3.24 19.70 -1.13
N VAL A 76 -4.48 19.29 -0.85
CA VAL A 76 -5.55 20.22 -0.43
C VAL A 76 -5.31 20.85 0.95
N SER A 77 -4.42 20.27 1.77
CA SER A 77 -3.97 20.91 3.03
C SER A 77 -2.91 21.98 2.81
N GLN A 78 -2.37 22.10 1.59
CA GLN A 78 -1.26 22.97 1.21
C GLN A 78 0.03 22.77 2.04
N TYR A 79 0.13 21.65 2.74
CA TYR A 79 1.27 21.33 3.59
C TYR A 79 1.92 20.03 3.12
N THR A 80 3.17 20.12 2.69
CA THR A 80 3.97 18.96 2.25
C THR A 80 5.27 18.91 3.02
N ARG A 81 5.83 17.71 3.16
CA ARG A 81 7.18 17.51 3.70
C ARG A 81 7.89 16.50 2.82
N ARG A 82 9.08 16.85 2.30
CA ARG A 82 9.80 16.00 1.33
C ARG A 82 8.90 15.55 0.16
N SER A 83 8.14 16.50 -0.40
CA SER A 83 7.21 16.28 -1.51
C SER A 83 6.02 15.34 -1.25
N VAL A 84 5.81 14.89 -0.01
CA VAL A 84 4.63 14.12 0.38
C VAL A 84 3.67 15.02 1.15
N CYS A 85 2.41 15.06 0.72
CA CYS A 85 1.34 15.80 1.38
C CYS A 85 1.07 15.29 2.79
N ILE A 86 0.85 16.21 3.74
CA ILE A 86 0.37 15.88 5.07
C ILE A 86 -1.15 15.91 5.06
N ILE A 87 -1.75 14.79 5.45
CA ILE A 87 -3.19 14.66 5.62
C ILE A 87 -3.63 15.59 6.75
N GLY A 88 -4.71 16.32 6.49
CA GLY A 88 -5.30 17.31 7.38
C GLY A 88 -6.81 17.34 7.18
N LYS A 89 -7.52 18.22 7.89
CA LYS A 89 -9.00 18.26 7.96
C LYS A 89 -9.67 18.31 6.58
N ALA A 90 -9.06 19.01 5.61
CA ALA A 90 -9.57 19.17 4.25
C ALA A 90 -9.66 17.84 3.47
N HIS A 91 -8.95 16.80 3.91
CA HIS A 91 -8.96 15.49 3.27
C HIS A 91 -10.08 14.58 3.78
N LEU A 92 -10.62 14.84 4.98
CA LEU A 92 -11.58 13.96 5.67
C LEU A 92 -12.77 13.52 4.79
N PRO A 93 -13.40 14.39 3.97
CA PRO A 93 -14.52 13.99 3.13
C PRO A 93 -14.19 12.89 2.11
N PHE A 94 -12.91 12.75 1.72
CA PHE A 94 -12.48 11.81 0.69
C PHE A 94 -11.92 10.50 1.26
N ILE A 95 -11.56 10.47 2.54
CA ILE A 95 -10.97 9.28 3.16
C ILE A 95 -11.90 8.05 3.09
N PRO A 96 -13.21 8.16 3.40
CA PRO A 96 -14.13 7.02 3.36
C PRO A 96 -14.28 6.35 1.99
N SER A 97 -14.02 7.06 0.90
CA SER A 97 -14.18 6.54 -0.47
C SER A 97 -12.89 5.94 -1.05
N ARG A 98 -11.78 5.97 -0.31
CA ARG A 98 -10.51 5.39 -0.73
C ARG A 98 -10.59 3.86 -0.72
N MET A 99 -9.94 3.25 -1.70
CA MET A 99 -9.81 1.79 -1.82
C MET A 99 -8.49 1.27 -1.25
N GLU A 100 -7.61 2.17 -0.81
CA GLU A 100 -6.36 1.81 -0.16
C GLU A 100 -6.55 1.59 1.34
N PHE A 101 -5.84 0.62 1.92
CA PHE A 101 -5.99 0.27 3.34
C PHE A 101 -5.38 1.28 4.30
N PHE A 102 -4.33 1.99 3.87
CA PHE A 102 -3.61 2.94 4.69
C PHE A 102 -3.43 4.24 3.93
N VAL A 103 -3.42 5.36 4.64
CA VAL A 103 -3.10 6.67 4.07
C VAL A 103 -1.81 7.21 4.69
N ASN A 104 -1.00 7.88 3.87
CA ASN A 104 0.25 8.48 4.29
C ASN A 104 0.39 9.90 3.71
N LYS A 105 0.79 10.91 4.50
CA LYS A 105 1.27 10.85 5.90
C LYS A 105 0.49 11.77 6.83
N PHE A 106 0.50 11.43 8.12
CA PHE A 106 0.09 12.34 9.19
C PHE A 106 1.32 12.92 9.87
N GLN A 107 1.14 14.05 10.55
CA GLN A 107 2.14 14.65 11.43
C GLN A 107 1.42 15.17 12.68
N GLU A 108 1.94 14.84 13.86
CA GLU A 108 1.29 15.13 15.16
C GLU A 108 1.05 16.63 15.39
N ASP A 109 2.02 17.45 14.97
CA ASP A 109 1.98 18.92 15.05
C ASP A 109 1.19 19.59 13.91
N PHE A 110 0.62 18.81 12.98
CA PHE A 110 -0.18 19.32 11.87
C PHE A 110 -1.60 18.77 11.88
N GLN A 111 -2.53 19.59 12.39
CA GLN A 111 -3.96 19.29 12.42
C GLN A 111 -4.29 17.89 12.98
N PRO A 112 -3.91 17.57 14.23
CA PRO A 112 -4.13 16.25 14.84
C PRO A 112 -5.60 15.81 14.81
N ILE A 113 -6.54 16.74 14.79
CA ILE A 113 -7.98 16.47 14.59
C ILE A 113 -8.28 15.62 13.34
N ALA A 114 -7.46 15.72 12.28
CA ALA A 114 -7.65 14.89 11.10
C ALA A 114 -7.37 13.42 11.38
N TYR A 115 -6.38 13.14 12.24
CA TYR A 115 -6.08 11.80 12.71
C TYR A 115 -7.21 11.29 13.61
N ASP A 116 -7.63 12.09 14.61
CA ASP A 116 -8.71 11.74 15.54
C ASP A 116 -10.04 11.43 14.83
N CYS A 117 -10.41 12.25 13.85
CA CYS A 117 -11.64 12.03 13.08
C CYS A 117 -11.60 10.73 12.27
N ILE A 118 -10.44 10.33 11.75
CA ILE A 118 -10.28 9.08 11.01
C ILE A 118 -10.35 7.88 11.95
N GLU A 119 -9.70 7.95 13.13
CA GLU A 119 -9.82 6.90 14.14
C GLU A 119 -11.28 6.73 14.59
N TYR A 120 -11.96 7.84 14.90
CA TYR A 120 -13.37 7.84 15.27
C TYR A 120 -14.26 7.24 14.16
N TYR A 121 -14.03 7.62 12.91
CA TYR A 121 -14.74 7.05 11.76
C TYR A 121 -14.54 5.53 11.66
N ILE A 122 -13.30 5.04 11.75
CA ILE A 122 -12.98 3.61 11.68
C ILE A 122 -13.65 2.86 12.84
N MET A 123 -13.58 3.38 14.06
CA MET A 123 -14.21 2.75 15.24
C MET A 123 -15.72 2.65 15.08
N ASN A 124 -16.39 3.73 14.68
CA ASN A 124 -17.82 3.71 14.44
C ASN A 124 -18.22 2.72 13.35
N LYS A 125 -17.44 2.67 12.26
CA LYS A 125 -17.64 1.70 11.18
C LYS A 125 -17.55 0.27 11.71
N VAL A 126 -16.49 -0.06 12.46
CA VAL A 126 -16.30 -1.40 13.03
C VAL A 126 -17.42 -1.78 13.99
N ILE A 127 -17.79 -0.88 14.92
CA ILE A 127 -18.89 -1.12 15.87
C ILE A 127 -20.20 -1.40 15.14
N LYS A 128 -20.51 -0.59 14.11
CA LYS A 128 -21.71 -0.79 13.29
C LYS A 128 -21.69 -2.14 12.58
N GLU A 129 -20.59 -2.51 11.94
CA GLU A 129 -20.45 -3.80 11.26
C GLU A 129 -20.61 -4.99 12.23
N MET A 130 -20.07 -4.88 13.44
CA MET A 130 -20.23 -5.90 14.48
C MET A 130 -21.67 -6.03 14.96
N GLN A 131 -22.37 -4.91 15.16
CA GLN A 131 -23.76 -4.88 15.63
C GLN A 131 -24.73 -5.40 14.57
N THR A 132 -24.59 -4.95 13.33
CA THR A 132 -25.50 -5.33 12.23
C THR A 132 -25.14 -6.65 11.57
N LYS A 133 -23.90 -7.14 11.78
CA LYS A 133 -23.30 -8.27 11.05
C LYS A 133 -23.30 -8.07 9.53
N GLN A 134 -23.23 -6.82 9.08
CA GLN A 134 -23.17 -6.43 7.68
C GLN A 134 -21.95 -5.54 7.47
N LEU A 135 -21.25 -5.72 6.34
CA LEU A 135 -20.17 -4.83 5.93
C LEU A 135 -20.71 -3.43 5.68
N ASP A 136 -19.91 -2.41 5.99
CA ASP A 136 -20.26 -1.02 5.70
C ASP A 136 -20.51 -0.85 4.19
N PRO A 137 -21.53 -0.08 3.79
CA PRO A 137 -21.83 0.15 2.37
C PRO A 137 -20.66 0.73 1.56
N ASN A 138 -19.72 1.43 2.20
CA ASN A 138 -18.54 1.98 1.51
C ASN A 138 -17.44 0.93 1.28
N PHE A 139 -17.56 -0.28 1.84
CA PHE A 139 -16.60 -1.35 1.61
C PHE A 139 -16.91 -2.13 0.32
N ASN A 140 -16.25 -1.77 -0.77
CA ASN A 140 -16.45 -2.41 -2.07
C ASN A 140 -15.66 -3.72 -2.20
N VAL A 141 -16.28 -4.83 -1.77
CA VAL A 141 -15.74 -6.19 -1.88
C VAL A 141 -15.40 -6.57 -3.33
N THR A 142 -16.23 -6.15 -4.27
CA THR A 142 -16.11 -6.49 -5.70
C THR A 142 -14.85 -5.91 -6.34
N PHE A 143 -14.41 -4.73 -5.91
CA PHE A 143 -13.14 -4.16 -6.36
C PHE A 143 -11.96 -5.05 -5.96
N TYR A 144 -11.90 -5.46 -4.68
CA TYR A 144 -10.79 -6.28 -4.17
C TYR A 144 -10.79 -7.68 -4.78
N SER A 145 -11.96 -8.29 -5.00
CA SER A 145 -12.05 -9.64 -5.58
C SER A 145 -11.66 -9.70 -7.07
N ARG A 146 -11.63 -8.56 -7.77
CA ARG A 146 -11.28 -8.46 -9.20
C ARG A 146 -9.86 -7.99 -9.45
N LEU A 147 -9.03 -7.84 -8.42
CA LEU A 147 -7.64 -7.45 -8.61
C LEU A 147 -6.88 -8.54 -9.36
N HIS A 148 -6.43 -8.22 -10.58
CA HIS A 148 -5.77 -9.16 -11.48
C HIS A 148 -4.63 -9.94 -10.81
N CYS A 149 -3.69 -9.23 -10.17
CA CYS A 149 -2.55 -9.85 -9.50
C CYS A 149 -2.92 -10.61 -8.20
N SER A 150 -4.17 -10.54 -7.75
CA SER A 150 -4.65 -11.36 -6.63
C SER A 150 -5.18 -12.73 -7.08
N SER A 151 -5.60 -12.85 -8.34
CA SER A 151 -6.14 -14.08 -8.93
C SER A 151 -5.17 -14.74 -9.91
N ASN A 152 -4.35 -13.95 -10.60
CA ASN A 152 -3.39 -14.39 -11.61
C ASN A 152 -1.97 -14.16 -11.08
N HIS A 153 -1.54 -15.01 -10.15
CA HIS A 153 -0.22 -14.97 -9.54
C HIS A 153 0.37 -16.36 -9.41
N VAL A 154 1.68 -16.40 -9.11
CA VAL A 154 2.42 -17.61 -8.74
C VAL A 154 2.00 -18.12 -7.37
#